data_AF-A0A7K7Y4H4-F1
#
_entry.id   AF-A0A7K7Y4H4-F1
#
_cell.length_a   1.000
_cell.length_b   1.000
_cell.length_c   1.000
_cell.angle_alpha   90.00
_cell.angle_beta   90.00
_cell.angle_gamma   90.00
#
_symmetry.space_group_name_H-M   'P 1'
#
loop_
_entity.id
_entity.type
_entity.pdbx_description
1 polymer ?
#
loop_
_entity_poly.entity_id
_entity_poly.type
_entity_poly.pdbx_seq_one_letter_code
_entity_poly.pdbx_strand_id
1 'polypeptide(L)'
;GALELQVPEEPVVALFGRDATLSCSFSPGANFSLAQLSLIWQLTDTKRLVHGFAGGRDRLRDQGSGYANRTALFYDQLAQGNASLLLRRVAIADEGSFTCFVRVRDHGSAAVTLLVAGE
;
A
#
# COMPACT_ATOMS: atom_id res chain seq x y z
N GLY A 1 4.52 10.32 18.51
CA GLY A 1 4.71 8.87 18.70
C GLY A 1 5.09 8.23 17.38
N ALA A 2 5.55 6.99 17.42
CA ALA A 2 5.67 6.14 16.23
C ALA A 2 4.39 5.29 16.12
N LEU A 3 3.81 5.22 14.94
CA LEU A 3 2.72 4.29 14.64
C LEU A 3 3.34 2.97 14.20
N GLU A 4 2.97 1.88 14.85
CA GLU A 4 3.38 0.54 14.46
C GLU A 4 2.47 0.03 13.32
N LEU A 5 3.08 -0.51 12.27
CA LEU A 5 2.38 -1.13 11.14
C LEU A 5 2.62 -2.62 11.16
N GLN A 6 1.58 -3.42 10.92
CA GLN A 6 1.71 -4.86 10.71
C GLN A 6 1.87 -5.17 9.22
N VAL A 7 2.93 -5.89 8.89
CA VAL A 7 3.23 -6.40 7.55
C VAL A 7 3.67 -7.87 7.65
N PRO A 8 3.55 -8.66 6.56
CA PRO A 8 4.09 -10.01 6.53
C PRO A 8 5.62 -10.03 6.73
N GLU A 9 6.13 -11.02 7.47
CA GLU A 9 7.58 -11.28 7.55
C GLU A 9 8.10 -11.92 6.25
N GLU A 10 7.29 -12.79 5.65
CA GLU A 10 7.59 -13.47 4.41
C GLU A 10 7.17 -12.65 3.18
N PRO A 11 7.86 -12.79 2.04
CA PRO A 11 7.47 -12.14 0.81
C PRO A 11 6.08 -12.56 0.32
N VAL A 12 5.35 -11.61 -0.26
CA VAL A 12 4.12 -11.89 -1.01
C VAL A 12 4.52 -12.51 -2.34
N VAL A 13 4.09 -13.74 -2.60
CA VAL A 13 4.29 -14.39 -3.90
C VAL A 13 3.06 -14.17 -4.77
N ALA A 14 3.24 -13.55 -5.92
CA ALA A 14 2.19 -13.27 -6.89
C ALA A 14 2.45 -14.03 -8.20
N LEU A 15 1.38 -14.50 -8.85
CA LEU A 15 1.50 -15.09 -10.18
C LEU A 15 1.47 -13.99 -11.25
N PHE A 16 2.31 -14.12 -12.28
CA PHE A 16 2.29 -13.22 -13.43
C PHE A 16 0.88 -13.10 -14.04
N GLY A 17 0.47 -11.88 -14.34
CA GLY A 17 -0.84 -11.54 -14.89
C GLY A 17 -2.02 -11.61 -13.92
N ARG A 18 -1.81 -12.06 -12.67
CA ARG A 18 -2.84 -12.11 -11.62
C ARG A 18 -2.78 -10.90 -10.70
N ASP A 19 -3.80 -10.74 -9.88
CA ASP A 19 -3.86 -9.68 -8.89
C ASP A 19 -3.17 -10.16 -7.60
N ALA A 20 -2.51 -9.23 -6.90
CA ALA A 20 -1.85 -9.47 -5.63
C ALA A 20 -2.24 -8.42 -4.60
N THR A 21 -2.23 -8.82 -3.32
CA THR A 21 -2.46 -7.90 -2.21
C THR A 21 -1.17 -7.71 -1.43
N LEU A 22 -0.68 -6.47 -1.36
CA LEU A 22 0.42 -6.08 -0.49
C LEU A 22 -0.16 -5.67 0.86
N SER A 23 -0.02 -6.55 1.85
CA SER A 23 -0.64 -6.38 3.17
C SER A 23 0.06 -5.33 4.00
N CYS A 24 -0.69 -4.34 4.48
CA CYS A 24 -0.24 -3.33 5.43
C CYS A 24 -1.42 -2.95 6.32
N SER A 25 -1.29 -3.08 7.63
CA SER A 25 -2.34 -2.65 8.56
C SER A 25 -1.79 -1.88 9.74
N PHE A 26 -2.67 -1.15 10.42
CA PHE A 26 -2.35 -0.43 11.65
C PHE A 26 -3.55 -0.50 12.59
N SER A 27 -3.32 -0.27 13.88
CA SER A 27 -4.40 -0.19 14.86
C SER A 27 -4.91 1.25 14.96
N PRO A 28 -6.10 1.60 14.42
CA PRO A 28 -6.64 2.95 14.54
C PRO A 28 -7.04 3.25 15.99
N GLY A 29 -6.82 4.49 16.42
CA GLY A 29 -7.26 4.95 17.74
C GLY A 29 -8.78 5.18 17.82
N ALA A 30 -9.30 5.35 19.03
CA ALA A 30 -10.70 5.73 19.25
C ALA A 30 -11.06 7.02 18.48
N ASN A 31 -12.25 7.06 17.88
CA ASN A 31 -12.76 8.16 17.03
C ASN A 31 -11.92 8.44 15.77
N PHE A 32 -11.24 7.43 15.23
CA PHE A 32 -10.57 7.54 13.93
C PHE A 32 -11.57 7.84 12.80
N SER A 33 -11.14 8.69 11.87
CA SER A 33 -11.89 9.02 10.65
C SER A 33 -10.92 9.12 9.49
N LEU A 34 -11.38 8.70 8.30
CA LEU A 34 -10.60 8.72 7.05
C LEU A 34 -10.14 10.12 6.63
N ALA A 35 -10.78 11.18 7.13
CA ALA A 35 -10.33 12.55 6.90
C ALA A 35 -8.94 12.82 7.51
N GLN A 36 -8.56 12.08 8.56
CA GLN A 36 -7.27 12.19 9.23
C GLN A 36 -6.19 11.30 8.59
N LEU A 37 -6.58 10.37 7.71
CA LEU A 37 -5.67 9.41 7.11
C LEU A 37 -4.90 10.03 5.93
N SER A 38 -3.58 9.88 5.98
CA SER A 38 -2.69 10.00 4.83
C SER A 38 -1.97 8.67 4.66
N LEU A 39 -2.19 8.02 3.53
CA LEU A 39 -1.58 6.74 3.15
C LEU A 39 -0.82 6.90 1.85
N ILE A 40 0.43 6.47 1.82
CA ILE A 40 1.27 6.43 0.64
C ILE A 40 1.85 5.02 0.49
N TRP A 41 1.68 4.45 -0.69
CA TRP A 41 2.47 3.32 -1.17
C TRP A 41 3.48 3.85 -2.18
N GLN A 42 4.74 3.47 -2.01
CA GLN A 42 5.81 3.81 -2.95
C GLN A 42 6.79 2.66 -3.11
N LEU A 43 7.55 2.66 -4.20
CA LEU A 43 8.69 1.77 -4.34
C LEU A 43 9.76 2.10 -3.29
N THR A 44 10.30 1.07 -2.65
CA THR A 44 11.26 1.24 -1.55
C THR A 44 12.57 1.86 -2.04
N ASP A 45 13.02 1.49 -3.23
CA ASP A 45 14.30 1.89 -3.82
C ASP A 45 14.29 3.30 -4.45
N THR A 46 13.29 3.58 -5.29
CA THR A 46 13.19 4.79 -6.11
C THR A 46 12.27 5.85 -5.51
N LYS A 47 11.52 5.50 -4.45
CA LYS A 47 10.47 6.34 -3.86
C LYS A 47 9.38 6.74 -4.86
N ARG A 48 9.25 6.01 -5.98
CA ARG A 48 8.22 6.27 -6.98
C ARG A 48 6.84 5.98 -6.37
N LEU A 49 5.92 6.94 -6.48
CA LEU A 49 4.56 6.81 -5.98
C LEU A 49 3.82 5.67 -6.69
N VAL A 50 3.31 4.71 -5.91
CA VAL A 50 2.52 3.57 -6.39
C VAL A 50 1.03 3.82 -6.15
N HIS A 51 0.66 4.36 -4.99
CA HIS A 51 -0.71 4.80 -4.70
C HIS A 51 -0.69 5.83 -3.57
N GLY A 52 -1.59 6.82 -3.63
CA GLY A 52 -1.71 7.84 -2.58
C GLY A 52 -3.16 8.06 -2.21
N PHE A 53 -3.44 8.24 -0.91
CA PHE A 53 -4.76 8.52 -0.37
C PHE A 53 -4.65 9.56 0.74
N ALA A 54 -5.43 10.65 0.64
CA ALA A 54 -5.45 11.68 1.67
C ALA A 54 -6.73 12.51 1.63
N GLY A 55 -7.27 12.85 2.81
CA GLY A 55 -8.50 13.62 2.94
C GLY A 55 -9.71 12.88 2.37
N GLY A 56 -9.79 11.58 2.64
CA GLY A 56 -10.92 10.72 2.24
C GLY A 56 -10.98 10.34 0.75
N ARG A 57 -9.91 10.56 -0.02
CA ARG A 57 -9.88 10.24 -1.46
C ARG A 57 -8.48 9.96 -1.98
N ASP A 58 -8.43 9.29 -3.13
CA ASP A 58 -7.20 9.00 -3.85
C ASP A 58 -6.50 10.27 -4.37
N ARG A 59 -5.17 10.20 -4.42
CA ARG A 59 -4.23 11.25 -4.83
C ARG A 59 -3.25 10.67 -5.86
N LEU A 60 -3.75 10.38 -7.06
CA LEU A 60 -3.01 9.63 -8.09
C LEU A 60 -2.34 10.51 -9.15
N ARG A 61 -2.36 11.85 -8.99
CA ARG A 61 -1.81 12.79 -10.00
C ARG A 61 -0.36 12.47 -10.37
N ASP A 62 0.46 12.11 -9.38
CA ASP A 62 1.89 11.86 -9.56
C ASP A 62 2.24 10.37 -9.56
N GLN A 63 1.23 9.49 -9.70
CA GLN A 63 1.40 8.04 -9.70
C GLN A 63 2.34 7.58 -10.82
N GLY A 64 3.18 6.58 -10.55
CA GLY A 64 3.96 5.87 -11.56
C GLY A 64 3.07 5.36 -12.69
N SER A 65 3.44 5.63 -13.94
CA SER A 65 2.65 5.23 -15.11
C SER A 65 2.43 3.72 -15.17
N GLY A 66 3.38 2.92 -14.70
CA GLY A 66 3.26 1.46 -14.57
C GLY A 66 2.20 0.99 -13.56
N TYR A 67 1.70 1.86 -12.68
CA TYR A 67 0.69 1.55 -11.67
C TYR A 67 -0.69 2.15 -11.96
N ALA A 68 -0.79 3.01 -12.98
CA ALA A 68 -2.04 3.63 -13.39
C ALA A 68 -3.09 2.57 -13.73
N ASN A 69 -4.29 2.71 -13.17
CA ASN A 69 -5.41 1.76 -13.31
C ASN A 69 -5.12 0.32 -12.83
N ARG A 70 -4.00 0.12 -12.13
CA ARG A 70 -3.61 -1.19 -11.58
C ARG A 70 -3.67 -1.22 -10.06
N THR A 71 -3.81 -0.10 -9.38
CA THR A 71 -3.83 -0.08 -7.91
C THR A 71 -5.19 0.33 -7.35
N ALA A 72 -5.54 -0.24 -6.20
CA ALA A 72 -6.72 0.13 -5.43
C ALA A 72 -6.49 -0.15 -3.94
N LEU A 73 -7.21 0.56 -3.07
CA LEU A 73 -7.27 0.28 -1.63
C LEU A 73 -8.56 -0.47 -1.29
N PHE A 74 -8.59 -1.09 -0.11
CA PHE A 74 -9.80 -1.67 0.47
C PHE A 74 -10.59 -0.60 1.22
N TYR A 75 -11.29 0.27 0.48
CA TYR A 75 -11.86 1.52 1.01
C TYR A 75 -12.82 1.34 2.18
N ASP A 76 -13.60 0.25 2.17
CA ASP A 76 -14.50 -0.17 3.24
C ASP A 76 -13.79 -0.61 4.52
N GLN A 77 -12.51 -1.00 4.40
CA GLN A 77 -11.69 -1.52 5.49
C GLN A 77 -10.63 -0.53 5.98
N LEU A 78 -10.42 0.59 5.28
CA LEU A 78 -9.48 1.64 5.71
C LEU A 78 -9.81 2.16 7.12
N ALA A 79 -11.11 2.31 7.44
CA ALA A 79 -11.57 2.77 8.76
C ALA A 79 -11.21 1.78 9.89
N GLN A 80 -10.99 0.52 9.55
CA GLN A 80 -10.63 -0.57 10.45
C GLN A 80 -9.10 -0.77 10.50
N GLY A 81 -8.33 0.07 9.79
CA GLY A 81 -6.88 0.02 9.78
C GLY A 81 -6.27 -0.79 8.63
N ASN A 82 -7.07 -1.30 7.69
CA ASN A 82 -6.53 -2.00 6.53
C ASN A 82 -6.01 -1.00 5.48
N ALA A 83 -4.69 -0.80 5.46
CA ALA A 83 -3.98 0.04 4.50
C ALA A 83 -3.38 -0.76 3.32
N SER A 84 -3.84 -2.00 3.12
CA SER A 84 -3.31 -2.90 2.09
C SER A 84 -3.60 -2.39 0.68
N LEU A 85 -2.69 -2.72 -0.23
CA LEU A 85 -2.79 -2.33 -1.63
C LEU A 85 -3.15 -3.54 -2.49
N LEU A 86 -4.22 -3.44 -3.26
CA LEU A 86 -4.47 -4.34 -4.38
C LEU A 86 -3.65 -3.86 -5.58
N LEU A 87 -2.76 -4.71 -6.10
CA LEU A 87 -2.03 -4.52 -7.35
C LEU A 87 -2.58 -5.50 -8.40
N ARG A 88 -3.16 -4.99 -9.47
CA ARG A 88 -3.81 -5.77 -10.53
C ARG A 88 -2.86 -6.12 -11.65
N ARG A 89 -3.05 -7.32 -12.21
CA ARG A 89 -2.29 -7.82 -13.38
C ARG A 89 -0.78 -7.67 -13.18
N VAL A 90 -0.24 -8.27 -12.13
CA VAL A 90 1.18 -8.21 -11.75
C VAL A 90 2.08 -8.57 -12.93
N ALA A 91 3.13 -7.79 -13.14
CA ALA A 91 4.14 -7.98 -14.15
C ALA A 91 5.49 -8.30 -13.48
N ILE A 92 6.41 -8.93 -14.21
CA ILE A 92 7.77 -9.23 -13.73
C ILE A 92 8.47 -7.95 -13.22
N ALA A 93 8.23 -6.82 -13.88
CA ALA A 93 8.79 -5.52 -13.49
C ALA A 93 8.24 -4.95 -12.17
N ASP A 94 7.19 -5.53 -11.59
CA ASP A 94 6.70 -5.14 -10.28
C ASP A 94 7.42 -5.88 -9.13
N GLU A 95 8.22 -6.91 -9.43
CA GLU A 95 9.01 -7.62 -8.40
C GLU A 95 9.92 -6.63 -7.66
N GLY A 96 9.92 -6.71 -6.33
CA GLY A 96 10.71 -5.82 -5.50
C GLY A 96 10.04 -5.45 -4.19
N SER A 97 10.52 -4.37 -3.58
CA SER A 97 10.04 -3.91 -2.27
C SER A 97 9.20 -2.65 -2.40
N PHE A 98 8.07 -2.65 -1.69
CA PHE A 98 7.10 -1.56 -1.61
C PHE A 98 7.02 -1.09 -0.17
N THR A 99 7.10 0.21 0.06
CA THR A 99 6.94 0.78 1.40
C THR A 99 5.55 1.41 1.54
N CYS A 100 4.82 0.98 2.57
CA CYS A 100 3.57 1.56 3.05
C CYS A 100 3.90 2.62 4.12
N PHE A 101 3.47 3.86 3.92
CA PHE A 101 3.54 4.95 4.90
C PHE A 101 2.14 5.31 5.33
N VAL A 102 1.89 5.22 6.62
CA VAL A 102 0.61 5.62 7.22
C VAL A 102 0.86 6.77 8.16
N ARG A 103 0.08 7.84 8.00
CA ARG A 103 0.01 8.94 8.94
C ARG A 103 -1.43 9.19 9.34
N VAL A 104 -1.64 9.23 10.64
CA VAL A 104 -2.86 9.69 11.31
C VAL A 104 -2.47 10.82 12.26
N ARG A 105 -2.64 10.65 13.58
CA ARG A 105 -2.00 11.51 14.59
C ARG A 105 -0.48 11.32 14.61
N ASP A 106 -0.06 10.06 14.67
CA ASP A 106 1.34 9.62 14.54
C ASP A 106 1.61 9.10 13.13
N HIS A 107 2.86 8.72 12.84
CA HIS A 107 3.25 8.16 11.56
C HIS A 107 4.09 6.90 11.72
N GLY A 108 3.99 6.01 10.73
CA GLY A 108 4.68 4.75 10.67
C GLY A 108 4.94 4.35 9.22
N SER A 109 5.94 3.50 9.02
CA SER A 109 6.22 2.94 7.71
C SER A 109 6.79 1.53 7.82
N ALA A 110 6.39 0.67 6.90
CA ALA A 110 6.87 -0.71 6.81
C ALA A 110 6.98 -1.13 5.35
N ALA A 111 7.91 -2.04 5.07
CA ALA A 111 8.16 -2.55 3.73
C ALA A 111 7.53 -3.93 3.54
N VAL A 112 7.03 -4.17 2.32
CA VAL A 112 6.51 -5.47 1.87
C VAL A 112 7.28 -5.86 0.62
N THR A 113 7.80 -7.07 0.59
CA THR A 113 8.48 -7.64 -0.58
C THR A 113 7.48 -8.41 -1.43
N LEU A 114 7.48 -8.16 -2.73
CA LEU A 114 6.72 -8.89 -3.74
C LEU A 114 7.69 -9.72 -4.58
N LEU A 115 7.42 -11.02 -4.68
CA LEU A 115 8.07 -11.93 -5.61
C LEU A 115 7.07 -12.34 -6.69
N VAL A 116 7.52 -12.44 -7.93
CA VAL A 116 6.66 -12.81 -9.06
C VAL A 116 7.02 -14.20 -9.56
N ALA A 117 6.02 -15.07 -9.64
CA ALA A 117 6.17 -16.44 -10.10
C ALA A 117 5.40 -16.69 -11.40
N GLY A 118 5.97 -17.54 -12.25
CA GLY A 118 5.40 -17.94 -13.53
C GLY A 118 5.89 -17.07 -14.69
N GLU A 119 6.47 -17.75 -15.68
CA GLU A 119 6.72 -17.27 -17.04
C GLU A 119 6.10 -18.25 -18.04
#